data_AF-A0A075R0C5-F1
#
_entry.id   AF-A0A075R0C5-F1
#
_cell.length_a   1.000
_cell.length_b   1.000
_cell.length_c   1.000
_cell.angle_alpha   90.00
_cell.angle_beta   90.00
_cell.angle_gamma   90.00
#
_symmetry.space_group_name_H-M   'P 1'
#
loop_
_entity.id
_entity.type
_entity.pdbx_description
1 polymer ?
#
loop_
_entity_poly.entity_id
_entity_poly.type
_entity_poly.pdbx_seq_one_letter_code
_entity_poly.pdbx_strand_id
1 'polypeptide(L)' 'MKPKDKRCFFELIKELSKKYSITLLCKITKVSRSGFYKWLSREKHPTSKQLVNEKLRRMIMEC' A
#
# COMPACT_ATOMS: atom_id res chain seq x y z
N MET A 1 -14.81 -16.49 -2.45
CA MET A 1 -14.54 -15.19 -1.79
C MET A 1 -13.15 -14.74 -2.25
N LYS A 2 -13.03 -13.76 -3.17
CA LYS A 2 -11.72 -13.38 -3.71
C LYS A 2 -10.82 -12.86 -2.56
N PRO A 3 -9.53 -13.24 -2.51
CA PRO A 3 -8.63 -12.68 -1.49
C PRO A 3 -8.60 -11.16 -1.68
N LYS A 4 -9.15 -10.41 -0.71
CA LYS A 4 -9.08 -8.94 -0.71
C LYS A 4 -7.61 -8.55 -0.82
N ASP A 5 -7.27 -7.78 -1.84
CA ASP A 5 -5.91 -7.34 -2.10
C ASP A 5 -5.30 -6.71 -0.86
N LYS A 6 -4.10 -7.16 -0.46
CA LYS A 6 -3.38 -6.64 0.72
C LYS A 6 -3.20 -5.11 0.68
N ARG A 7 -3.21 -4.53 -0.52
CA ARG A 7 -3.10 -3.08 -0.74
C ARG A 7 -4.29 -2.32 -0.15
N CYS A 8 -5.52 -2.81 -0.35
CA CYS A 8 -6.71 -2.16 0.22
C CYS A 8 -6.65 -2.12 1.76
N PHE A 9 -6.12 -3.16 2.40
CA PHE A 9 -5.92 -3.13 3.85
C PHE A 9 -4.86 -2.13 4.27
N PHE A 10 -3.77 -1.97 3.51
CA PHE A 10 -2.75 -0.97 3.82
C PHE A 10 -3.27 0.46 3.66
N GLU A 11 -4.07 0.73 2.62
CA GLU A 11 -4.73 2.02 2.42
C GLU A 11 -5.69 2.33 3.58
N LEU A 12 -6.51 1.36 3.97
CA LEU A 12 -7.41 1.48 5.12
C LEU A 12 -6.66 1.72 6.44
N ILE A 13 -5.57 0.97 6.68
CA ILE A 13 -4.72 1.18 7.88
C ILE A 13 -4.14 2.59 7.87
N LYS A 14 -3.67 3.10 6.73
CA LYS A 14 -3.11 4.44 6.61
C LYS A 14 -4.16 5.51 6.92
N GLU A 15 -5.37 5.40 6.40
CA GLU A 15 -6.46 6.33 6.69
C GLU A 15 -6.82 6.35 8.18
N LEU A 16 -6.99 5.16 8.76
CA LEU A 16 -7.40 4.99 10.16
C LEU A 16 -6.26 5.21 11.17
N SER A 17 -5.00 5.24 10.72
CA SER A 17 -3.82 5.43 11.57
C SER A 17 -3.81 6.75 12.34
N LYS A 18 -4.56 7.75 11.86
CA LYS A 18 -4.72 9.04 12.54
C LYS A 18 -5.54 8.93 13.84
N LYS A 19 -6.40 7.90 13.94
CA LYS A 19 -7.34 7.70 15.06
C LYS A 19 -7.02 6.46 15.89
N TYR A 20 -6.42 5.43 15.30
CA TYR A 20 -6.16 4.15 15.95
C TYR A 20 -4.71 3.72 15.77
N SER A 21 -4.20 2.93 16.72
CA SER A 21 -2.82 2.43 16.63
C SER A 21 -2.63 1.47 15.44
N ILE A 22 -1.51 1.63 14.73
CA ILE A 22 -1.13 0.74 13.63
C ILE A 22 -1.10 -0.73 14.07
N THR A 23 -0.63 -1.00 15.28
CA THR A 23 -0.57 -2.37 15.83
C THR A 23 -1.96 -3.01 15.91
N LEU A 24 -2.97 -2.27 16.37
CA LEU A 24 -4.35 -2.76 16.44
C LEU A 24 -4.90 -3.00 15.04
N LEU A 25 -4.74 -2.03 14.13
CA LEU A 25 -5.25 -2.11 12.77
C LEU A 25 -4.63 -3.27 11.98
N CYS A 26 -3.32 -3.51 12.12
CA CYS A 26 -2.64 -4.66 11.52
C CYS A 26 -3.15 -6.01 12.07
N LYS A 27 -3.47 -6.09 13.37
CA LYS A 27 -4.05 -7.30 13.98
C LYS A 27 -5.44 -7.60 13.40
N ILE A 28 -6.30 -6.59 13.28
CA ILE A 28 -7.68 -6.73 12.77
C ILE A 28 -7.67 -7.16 11.30
N THR A 29 -6.85 -6.51 10.49
CA THR A 29 -6.74 -6.76 9.04
C THR A 29 -5.89 -7.98 8.70
N LYS A 30 -5.26 -8.62 9.69
CA LYS A 30 -4.38 -9.79 9.54
C LYS A 30 -3.21 -9.55 8.57
N VAL A 31 -2.68 -8.33 8.53
CA VAL A 31 -1.47 -8.00 7.77
C VAL A 31 -0.28 -7.83 8.71
N SER A 32 0.94 -8.06 8.21
CA SER A 32 2.14 -7.82 9.00
C SER A 32 2.44 -6.32 9.08
N ARG A 33 2.87 -5.86 10.27
CA ARG A 33 3.35 -4.48 10.47
C ARG A 33 4.50 -4.14 9.53
N SER A 34 5.44 -5.07 9.34
CA SER A 34 6.57 -4.92 8.42
C SER A 34 6.12 -4.78 6.97
N GLY A 35 5.07 -5.49 6.56
CA GLY A 35 4.46 -5.33 5.24
C GLY A 35 3.85 -3.95 5.04
N PHE A 36 3.12 -3.45 6.05
CA PHE A 36 2.56 -2.10 6.03
C PHE A 36 3.63 -1.02 5.93
N TYR A 37 4.67 -1.06 6.77
CA TYR A 37 5.75 -0.05 6.71
C TYR A 37 6.55 -0.11 5.40
N LYS A 38 6.81 -1.31 4.84
CA LYS A 38 7.43 -1.45 3.51
C LYS A 38 6.55 -0.88 2.39
N TRP A 39 5.24 -1.04 2.49
CA TRP A 39 4.31 -0.44 1.54
C TRP A 39 4.29 1.09 1.67
N LEU A 40 4.22 1.59 2.91
CA LEU A 40 4.24 3.03 3.21
C LEU A 40 5.55 3.70 2.74
N SER A 41 6.69 3.04 2.92
CA SER A 41 7.99 3.57 2.46
C SER A 41 8.05 3.65 0.93
N ARG A 42 7.47 2.68 0.21
CA ARG A 42 7.41 2.68 -1.26
C ARG A 42 6.49 3.77 -1.81
N GLU A 43 5.49 4.18 -1.05
CA GLU A 43 4.61 5.28 -1.41
C GLU A 43 5.34 6.63 -1.29
N LYS A 44 6.13 6.81 -0.23
CA LYS A 44 6.93 8.04 -0.01
C LYS A 44 8.18 8.10 -0.89
N HIS A 45 8.82 6.96 -1.11
CA HIS A 45 10.07 6.83 -1.85
C HIS A 45 9.91 5.74 -2.91
N PRO A 46 9.28 6.06 -4.05
CA PRO A 46 9.16 5.12 -5.15
C PRO A 46 10.55 4.72 -5.64
N THR A 47 10.76 3.42 -5.80
CA THR A 47 12.00 2.89 -6.38
C THR A 47 12.10 3.25 -7.87
N SER A 48 13.30 3.31 -8.43
CA SER A 48 13.51 3.59 -9.87
C SER A 48 12.69 2.65 -10.76
N LYS A 49 12.56 1.38 -10.38
CA LYS A 49 11.72 0.39 -11.08
C LYS A 49 10.23 0.75 -11.05
N GLN A 50 9.72 1.30 -9.95
CA GLN A 50 8.32 1.75 -9.86
C GLN A 50 8.08 2.99 -10.71
N LEU A 51 9.03 3.93 -10.77
CA LEU A 51 8.93 5.11 -11.62
C LEU A 51 8.86 4.73 -13.11
N VAL A 52 9.72 3.80 -13.55
CA VAL A 52 9.67 3.28 -14.93
C VAL A 52 8.33 2.61 -15.21
N ASN A 53 7.83 1.79 -14.28
CA ASN A 53 6.55 1.11 -14.43
C ASN A 53 5.35 2.07 -14.47
N GLU A 54 5.39 3.15 -13.69
CA GLU A 54 4.36 4.20 -13.73
C GLU A 54 4.42 4.97 -15.04
N LYS A 55 5.63 5.32 -15.52
CA LYS A 55 5.82 5.95 -16.83
C LYS A 55 5.26 5.08 -17.96
N LEU A 56 5.58 3.79 -17.96
CA LEU A 56 5.07 2.82 -18.93
C LEU A 56 3.54 2.72 -18.88
N ARG A 57 2.95 2.67 -17.67
CA ARG A 57 1.49 2.67 -17.50
C ARG A 57 0.84 3.93 -18.06
N ARG A 58 1.42 5.10 -17.86
CA ARG A 58 0.92 6.35 -18.44
C ARG A 58 0.93 6.29 -19.97
N MET A 59 2.05 5.85 -20.56
CA MET A 59 2.14 5.68 -22.03
C MET A 59 1.06 4.73 -22.58
N ILE A 60 0.77 3.62 -21.89
CA ILE A 60 -0.28 2.67 -22.32
C ILE A 60 -1.67 3.29 -22.24
N MET A 61 -1.94 4.12 -21.23
CA MET A 61 -3.25 4.76 -21.03
C MET A 61 -3.47 5.97 -21.96
N GLU A 62 -2.40 6.55 -22.51
CA GLU A 62 -2.44 7.65 -23.46
C GLU A 62 -2.55 7.17 -24.93
N CYS A 63 -2.48 5.85 -25.18
CA CYS A 63 -2.83 5.21 -26.45
C CYS A 63 -4.31 4.81 -26.48
#